data_AF-D5E384-F1
#
_entry.id   AF-D5E384-F1
#
_cell.length_a   1.000
_cell.length_b   1.000
_cell.length_c   1.000
_cell.angle_alpha   90.00
_cell.angle_beta   90.00
_cell.angle_gamma   90.00
#
_symmetry.space_group_name_H-M   'P 1'
#
loop_
_entity.id
_entity.type
_entity.pdbx_description
1 polymer ?
#
loop_
_entity_poly.entity_id
_entity_poly.type
_entity_poly.pdbx_seq_one_letter_code
_entity_poly.pdbx_strand_id
1 'polypeptide(L)'
;MVNIVAEVISLPDLKGVDQMTDYMSMLFEDPAKDSLIKIGFITKAMDALATVPKAQLPPRGRDAEGNHFFVGFELTTDPIDGVEYTLRPKAIKALRAEPIYELRLSVERLNWHFRATFFPKYHPDTNQLFYCLVNPFEKEGKEGDNDDPTDENMQETYEVFKQVRAHFDDYRKYFDDLYQ
;
A
#
# COMPACT_ATOMS: atom_id res chain seq x y z
N MET A 1 -15.73 -5.08 -17.16
CA MET A 1 -16.01 -5.36 -15.75
C MET A 1 -14.66 -5.61 -15.10
N VAL A 2 -14.24 -4.77 -14.15
CA VAL A 2 -12.96 -4.96 -13.44
C VAL A 2 -13.15 -6.12 -12.46
N ASN A 3 -12.26 -7.11 -12.50
CA ASN A 3 -12.36 -8.28 -11.62
C ASN A 3 -11.72 -7.95 -10.27
N ILE A 4 -12.52 -7.44 -9.33
CA ILE A 4 -12.08 -7.18 -7.95
C ILE A 4 -12.01 -8.52 -7.21
N VAL A 5 -10.86 -8.80 -6.59
CA VAL A 5 -10.58 -10.07 -5.92
C VAL A 5 -10.17 -9.89 -4.46
N ALA A 6 -9.95 -8.65 -4.02
CA ALA A 6 -9.60 -8.29 -2.66
C ALA A 6 -10.24 -6.95 -2.26
N GLU A 7 -10.52 -6.79 -0.98
CA GLU A 7 -10.82 -5.50 -0.36
C GLU A 7 -9.50 -4.86 0.09
N VAL A 8 -9.37 -3.53 -0.01
CA VAL A 8 -8.18 -2.80 0.47
C VAL A 8 -8.61 -1.93 1.65
N ILE A 9 -8.03 -2.18 2.82
CA ILE A 9 -8.38 -1.48 4.06
C ILE A 9 -7.13 -0.89 4.70
N SER A 10 -7.31 0.17 5.48
CA SER A 10 -6.31 0.63 6.44
C SER A 10 -6.54 -0.02 7.79
N LEU A 11 -5.45 -0.36 8.49
CA LEU A 11 -5.49 -0.79 9.87
C LEU A 11 -4.67 0.16 10.73
N PRO A 12 -5.09 0.41 11.99
CA PRO A 12 -4.28 1.18 12.90
C PRO A 12 -2.96 0.47 13.24
N ASP A 13 -1.95 1.26 13.58
CA ASP A 13 -0.71 0.79 14.18
C ASP A 13 -0.92 0.23 15.59
N LEU A 14 0.15 -0.24 16.24
CA LEU A 14 0.08 -0.77 17.60
C LEU A 14 -0.31 0.26 18.68
N LYS A 15 -0.28 1.55 18.35
CA LYS A 15 -0.72 2.64 19.23
C LYS A 15 -2.19 3.00 18.99
N GLY A 16 -2.85 2.36 18.03
CA GLY A 16 -4.25 2.61 17.68
C GLY A 16 -4.45 3.75 16.67
N VAL A 17 -3.40 4.21 15.99
CA VAL A 17 -3.46 5.33 15.03
C VAL A 17 -3.55 4.78 13.61
N ASP A 18 -4.56 5.20 12.85
CA ASP A 18 -4.68 4.88 11.42
C ASP A 18 -3.86 5.86 10.59
N GLN A 19 -2.58 5.51 10.42
CA GLN A 19 -1.59 6.34 9.71
C GLN A 19 -2.00 6.59 8.24
N MET A 20 -2.68 5.64 7.60
CA MET A 20 -3.14 5.79 6.21
C MET A 20 -4.26 6.82 6.11
N THR A 21 -5.24 6.74 7.00
CA THR A 21 -6.33 7.73 7.06
C THR A 21 -5.80 9.12 7.41
N ASP A 22 -4.86 9.22 8.35
CA ASP A 22 -4.24 10.49 8.72
C ASP A 22 -3.45 11.11 7.55
N TYR A 23 -2.66 10.31 6.84
CA TYR A 23 -1.92 10.76 5.67
C TYR A 23 -2.85 11.24 4.54
N MET A 24 -3.93 10.49 4.26
CA MET A 24 -4.92 10.91 3.25
C MET A 24 -5.62 12.21 3.66
N SER A 25 -6.00 12.34 4.94
CA SER A 25 -6.64 13.55 5.47
C SER A 25 -5.73 14.76 5.35
N MET A 26 -4.44 14.63 5.66
CA MET A 26 -3.45 15.69 5.46
C MET A 26 -3.39 16.15 3.99
N LEU A 27 -3.41 15.21 3.03
CA LEU A 27 -3.43 15.56 1.61
C LEU A 27 -4.75 16.23 1.19
N PHE A 28 -5.88 15.88 1.79
CA PHE A 28 -7.17 16.51 1.50
C PHE A 28 -7.28 17.93 2.08
N GLU A 29 -6.66 18.18 3.23
CA GLU A 29 -6.65 19.49 3.89
C GLU A 29 -5.75 20.50 3.18
N ASP A 30 -4.77 20.05 2.41
CA ASP A 30 -3.96 20.88 1.52
C ASP A 30 -4.43 20.72 0.05
N PRO A 31 -5.35 21.58 -0.45
CA PRO A 31 -5.86 21.50 -1.81
C PRO A 31 -4.84 21.97 -2.86
N ALA A 32 -3.54 22.01 -2.54
CA ALA A 32 -2.49 22.17 -3.52
C ALA A 32 -2.62 21.11 -4.62
N LYS A 33 -2.31 21.54 -5.85
CA LYS A 33 -2.36 20.71 -7.05
C LYS A 33 -1.62 19.37 -6.88
N ASP A 34 -0.45 19.40 -6.23
CA ASP A 34 0.37 18.20 -6.04
C ASP A 34 -0.34 17.19 -5.12
N SER A 35 -1.02 17.64 -4.07
CA SER A 35 -1.81 16.80 -3.18
C SER A 35 -2.94 16.10 -3.91
N LEU A 36 -3.66 16.79 -4.80
CA LEU A 36 -4.71 16.19 -5.63
C LEU A 36 -4.16 15.07 -6.54
N ILE A 37 -2.98 15.28 -7.13
CA ILE A 37 -2.31 14.27 -7.96
C ILE A 37 -1.88 13.07 -7.09
N LYS A 38 -1.32 13.31 -5.91
CA LYS A 38 -0.94 12.25 -4.94
C LYS A 38 -2.15 11.41 -4.55
N ILE A 39 -3.26 12.04 -4.15
CA ILE A 39 -4.53 11.38 -3.81
C ILE A 39 -5.03 10.52 -4.97
N GLY A 40 -5.03 11.07 -6.19
CA GLY A 40 -5.46 10.36 -7.40
C GLY A 40 -4.64 9.10 -7.64
N PHE A 41 -3.31 9.18 -7.49
CA PHE A 41 -2.45 8.02 -7.66
C PHE A 41 -2.58 6.98 -6.55
N ILE A 42 -2.70 7.42 -5.30
CA ILE A 42 -2.91 6.52 -4.16
C ILE A 42 -4.21 5.74 -4.32
N THR A 43 -5.30 6.43 -4.67
CA THR A 43 -6.61 5.81 -4.90
C THR A 43 -6.55 4.80 -6.05
N LYS A 44 -6.01 5.19 -7.21
CA LYS A 44 -5.86 4.27 -8.35
C LYS A 44 -4.96 3.08 -8.04
N ALA A 45 -3.96 3.24 -7.18
CA ALA A 45 -3.10 2.15 -6.75
C ALA A 45 -3.80 1.18 -5.81
N MET A 46 -4.67 1.67 -4.92
CA MET A 46 -5.53 0.81 -4.10
C MET A 46 -6.53 0.04 -4.98
N ASP A 47 -7.18 0.71 -5.94
CA ASP A 47 -8.07 0.06 -6.90
C ASP A 47 -7.35 -1.04 -7.71
N ALA A 48 -6.13 -0.75 -8.18
CA ALA A 48 -5.33 -1.73 -8.89
C ALA A 48 -4.92 -2.90 -8.00
N LEU A 49 -4.50 -2.63 -6.76
CA LEU A 49 -4.16 -3.64 -5.76
C LEU A 49 -5.35 -4.57 -5.49
N ALA A 50 -6.57 -4.04 -5.41
CA ALA A 50 -7.81 -4.82 -5.23
C ALA A 50 -8.06 -5.87 -6.33
N THR A 51 -7.43 -5.73 -7.51
CA THR A 51 -7.54 -6.68 -8.63
C THR A 51 -6.46 -7.76 -8.64
N VAL A 52 -5.43 -7.64 -7.80
CA VAL A 52 -4.34 -8.60 -7.74
C VAL A 52 -4.74 -9.80 -6.88
N PRO A 53 -4.74 -11.03 -7.40
CA PRO A 53 -4.91 -12.22 -6.57
C PRO A 53 -3.68 -12.42 -5.68
N LYS A 54 -3.86 -12.93 -4.45
CA LYS A 54 -2.75 -13.26 -3.54
C LYS A 54 -1.65 -14.12 -4.19
N ALA A 55 -2.01 -15.05 -5.08
CA ALA A 55 -1.06 -15.92 -5.77
C ALA A 55 -0.14 -15.18 -6.78
N GLN A 56 -0.50 -13.97 -7.18
CA GLN A 56 0.32 -13.11 -8.05
C GLN A 56 1.21 -12.16 -7.26
N LEU A 57 1.07 -12.10 -5.93
CA LEU A 57 1.99 -11.32 -5.11
C LEU A 57 3.42 -11.87 -5.22
N PRO A 58 4.42 -10.99 -5.14
CA PRO A 58 5.81 -11.39 -5.28
C PRO A 58 6.20 -12.37 -4.15
N PRO A 59 6.67 -13.59 -4.45
CA PRO A 59 6.94 -14.58 -3.40
C PRO A 59 8.15 -14.22 -2.53
N ARG A 60 9.00 -13.30 -3.00
CA ARG A 60 10.21 -12.81 -2.33
C ARG A 60 10.62 -11.46 -2.91
N GLY A 61 11.36 -10.67 -2.13
CA GLY A 61 11.78 -9.33 -2.54
C GLY A 61 12.92 -9.28 -3.57
N ARG A 62 13.64 -10.39 -3.78
CA ARG A 62 14.73 -10.53 -4.75
C ARG A 62 14.74 -11.91 -5.42
N ASP A 63 15.15 -11.98 -6.68
CA ASP A 63 15.43 -13.24 -7.40
C ASP A 63 16.78 -13.87 -6.97
N ALA A 64 17.17 -14.98 -7.60
CA ALA A 64 18.40 -15.69 -7.26
C ALA A 64 19.67 -14.89 -7.62
N GLU A 65 19.53 -13.94 -8.55
CA GLU A 65 20.55 -13.04 -9.06
C GLU A 65 20.62 -11.71 -8.27
N GLY A 66 19.72 -11.53 -7.29
CA GLY A 66 19.67 -10.37 -6.41
C GLY A 66 18.87 -9.18 -6.95
N ASN A 67 18.22 -9.32 -8.11
CA ASN A 67 17.34 -8.28 -8.68
C ASN A 67 16.01 -8.26 -7.95
N HIS A 68 15.42 -7.08 -7.82
CA HIS A 68 14.12 -6.94 -7.18
C HIS A 68 12.99 -7.50 -8.07
N PHE A 69 12.14 -8.34 -7.46
CA PHE A 69 10.93 -8.84 -8.09
C PHE A 69 9.75 -7.91 -7.76
N PHE A 70 9.01 -7.50 -8.79
CA PHE A 70 7.89 -6.57 -8.66
C PHE A 70 6.64 -7.06 -9.38
N VAL A 71 5.47 -6.69 -8.86
CA VAL A 71 4.21 -6.65 -9.63
C VAL A 71 3.99 -5.21 -10.06
N GLY A 72 3.64 -5.01 -11.32
CA GLY A 72 3.48 -3.70 -11.93
C GLY A 72 2.05 -3.32 -12.24
N PHE A 73 1.75 -2.04 -12.06
CA PHE A 73 0.58 -1.40 -12.64
C PHE A 73 1.06 -0.22 -13.48
N GLU A 74 0.46 -0.04 -14.65
CA GLU A 74 0.49 1.24 -15.33
C GLU A 74 -0.74 2.02 -14.88
N LEU A 75 -0.50 3.16 -14.22
CA LEU A 75 -1.57 4.04 -13.77
C LEU A 75 -1.40 5.38 -14.46
N THR A 76 -2.47 5.84 -15.09
CA THR A 76 -2.60 7.19 -15.62
C THR A 76 -3.66 7.93 -14.81
N THR A 77 -3.39 9.16 -14.38
CA THR A 77 -4.43 10.04 -13.80
C THR A 77 -5.07 10.88 -14.90
N ASP A 78 -6.34 11.24 -14.73
CA ASP A 78 -6.95 12.24 -15.62
C ASP A 78 -6.17 13.56 -15.51
N PRO A 79 -6.04 14.32 -16.60
CA PRO A 79 -5.24 15.54 -16.61
C PRO A 79 -5.86 16.61 -15.69
N ILE A 80 -5.19 16.91 -14.58
CA ILE A 80 -5.59 17.98 -13.64
C ILE A 80 -5.09 19.36 -14.11
N ASP A 81 -4.06 19.40 -14.95
CA ASP A 81 -3.41 20.60 -15.49
C ASP A 81 -3.16 20.55 -17.00
N GLY A 82 -3.87 19.68 -17.71
CA GLY A 82 -3.58 19.37 -19.10
C GLY A 82 -2.34 18.49 -19.31
N VAL A 83 -1.76 17.92 -18.24
CA VAL A 83 -0.66 16.95 -18.33
C VAL A 83 -1.11 15.60 -17.80
N GLU A 84 -0.82 14.56 -18.58
CA GLU A 84 -0.98 13.17 -18.16
C GLU A 84 0.22 12.75 -17.29
N TYR A 85 -0.08 12.21 -16.11
CA TYR A 85 0.93 11.64 -15.23
C TYR A 85 0.84 10.11 -15.35
N THR A 86 1.99 9.45 -15.53
CA THR A 86 2.07 7.99 -15.62
C THR A 86 2.97 7.44 -14.50
N LEU A 87 2.50 6.41 -13.80
CA LEU A 87 3.32 5.63 -12.87
C LEU A 87 4.01 4.47 -13.59
N ARG A 88 5.25 4.20 -13.18
CA ARG A 88 6.04 3.06 -13.68
C ARG A 88 5.59 1.72 -13.05
N PRO A 89 5.75 0.59 -13.76
CA PRO A 89 5.20 -0.72 -13.40
C PRO A 89 5.96 -1.45 -12.28
N LYS A 90 6.48 -0.76 -11.25
CA LYS A 90 7.14 -1.39 -10.10
C LYS A 90 6.36 -1.09 -8.82
N ALA A 91 5.14 -1.61 -8.74
CA ALA A 91 4.16 -1.16 -7.76
C ALA A 91 4.15 -2.00 -6.48
N ILE A 92 4.38 -3.31 -6.53
CA ILE A 92 4.37 -4.16 -5.32
C ILE A 92 5.70 -4.88 -5.19
N LYS A 93 6.33 -4.80 -4.03
CA LYS A 93 7.57 -5.50 -3.68
C LYS A 93 7.36 -6.29 -2.40
N ALA A 94 7.79 -7.55 -2.36
CA ALA A 94 7.87 -8.29 -1.10
C ALA A 94 9.04 -7.79 -0.25
N LEU A 95 8.81 -7.66 1.06
CA LEU A 95 9.83 -7.28 2.03
C LEU A 95 10.38 -8.51 2.75
N ARG A 96 11.42 -8.31 3.57
CA ARG A 96 12.16 -9.42 4.20
C ARG A 96 11.36 -10.12 5.32
N ALA A 97 10.45 -9.40 5.98
CA ALA A 97 9.55 -9.99 6.97
C ALA A 97 8.32 -10.52 6.24
N GLU A 98 8.20 -11.84 6.08
CA GLU A 98 7.02 -12.43 5.44
C GLU A 98 5.82 -12.43 6.42
N PRO A 99 4.59 -12.11 5.99
CA PRO A 99 4.14 -11.84 4.62
C PRO A 99 3.95 -10.33 4.35
N ILE A 100 4.96 -9.50 4.61
CA ILE A 100 4.88 -8.04 4.41
C ILE A 100 5.32 -7.64 3.01
N TYR A 101 4.57 -6.70 2.44
CA TYR A 101 4.77 -6.12 1.12
C TYR A 101 4.83 -4.60 1.20
N GLU A 102 5.41 -3.99 0.17
CA GLU A 102 5.49 -2.56 -0.03
C GLU A 102 4.74 -2.21 -1.32
N LEU A 103 3.70 -1.38 -1.22
CA LEU A 103 3.13 -0.65 -2.35
C LEU A 103 4.03 0.55 -2.64
N ARG A 104 4.38 0.78 -3.91
CA ARG A 104 5.37 1.77 -4.35
C ARG A 104 4.79 2.63 -5.44
N LEU A 105 4.66 3.92 -5.15
CA LEU A 105 4.26 4.93 -6.11
C LEU A 105 5.42 5.92 -6.28
N SER A 106 5.74 6.27 -7.51
CA SER A 106 6.84 7.19 -7.79
C SER A 106 6.51 8.04 -9.01
N VAL A 107 6.28 9.32 -8.75
CA VAL A 107 5.96 10.31 -9.78
C VAL A 107 7.17 11.21 -9.95
N GLU A 108 7.98 10.91 -10.98
CA GLU A 108 9.27 11.58 -11.20
C GLU A 108 9.12 13.09 -11.35
N ARG A 109 8.04 13.55 -12.00
CA ARG A 109 7.76 14.97 -12.21
C ARG A 109 7.52 15.74 -10.91
N LEU A 110 7.04 15.07 -9.86
CA LEU A 110 6.80 15.65 -8.53
C LEU A 110 7.97 15.39 -7.57
N ASN A 111 9.02 14.68 -8.00
CA ASN A 111 10.06 14.14 -7.10
C ASN A 111 9.47 13.42 -5.87
N TRP A 112 8.37 12.69 -6.08
CA TRP A 112 7.60 12.10 -5.01
C TRP A 112 7.69 10.58 -5.04
N HIS A 113 8.08 9.99 -3.91
CA HIS A 113 8.28 8.56 -3.73
C HIS A 113 7.48 8.05 -2.53
N PHE A 114 6.19 7.78 -2.75
CA PHE A 114 5.32 7.21 -1.74
C PHE A 114 5.47 5.70 -1.63
N ARG A 115 5.43 5.21 -0.39
CA ARG A 115 5.38 3.80 -0.04
C ARG A 115 4.24 3.56 0.94
N ALA A 116 3.68 2.36 0.92
CA ALA A 116 2.84 1.87 2.00
C ALA A 116 3.14 0.40 2.27
N THR A 117 3.37 0.04 3.53
CA THR A 117 3.55 -1.35 3.93
C THR A 117 2.21 -2.02 4.23
N PHE A 118 2.09 -3.29 3.82
CA PHE A 118 0.83 -4.02 3.94
C PHE A 118 1.04 -5.54 4.02
N PHE A 119 -0.02 -6.26 4.38
CA PHE A 119 -0.07 -7.72 4.31
C PHE A 119 -1.43 -8.23 3.80
N PRO A 120 -1.48 -9.39 3.14
CA PRO A 120 -2.72 -10.06 2.79
C PRO A 120 -3.31 -10.84 3.96
N LYS A 121 -4.64 -10.83 4.10
CA LYS A 121 -5.37 -11.66 5.06
C LYS A 121 -6.70 -12.13 4.47
N TYR A 122 -7.04 -13.39 4.70
CA TYR A 122 -8.40 -13.88 4.45
C TYR A 122 -9.26 -13.69 5.69
N HIS A 123 -10.47 -13.20 5.49
CA HIS A 123 -11.48 -13.23 6.54
C HIS A 123 -11.80 -14.70 6.87
N PRO A 124 -11.79 -15.11 8.16
CA PRO A 124 -11.97 -16.52 8.53
C PRO A 124 -13.34 -17.09 8.12
N ASP A 125 -14.41 -16.30 8.24
CA ASP A 125 -15.77 -16.78 7.97
C ASP A 125 -16.17 -16.69 6.48
N THR A 126 -15.87 -15.57 5.80
CA THR A 126 -16.29 -15.34 4.41
C THR A 126 -15.26 -15.76 3.37
N ASN A 127 -14.02 -16.01 3.79
CA ASN A 127 -12.87 -16.24 2.91
C ASN A 127 -12.61 -15.11 1.89
N GLN A 128 -13.15 -13.91 2.15
CA GLN A 128 -12.83 -12.70 1.39
C GLN A 128 -11.36 -12.31 1.64
N LEU A 129 -10.63 -11.98 0.57
CA LEU A 129 -9.25 -11.50 0.66
C LEU A 129 -9.25 -10.01 0.99
N PHE A 130 -8.38 -9.62 1.90
CA PHE A 130 -8.09 -8.25 2.28
C PHE A 130 -6.60 -7.96 2.10
N TYR A 131 -6.30 -6.75 1.62
CA TYR A 131 -4.99 -6.14 1.70
C TYR A 131 -5.01 -5.06 2.78
N CYS A 132 -4.31 -5.32 3.87
CA CYS A 132 -4.31 -4.47 5.06
C CYS A 132 -3.10 -3.51 5.01
N LEU A 133 -3.33 -2.28 4.54
CA LEU A 133 -2.35 -1.20 4.59
C LEU A 133 -2.18 -0.74 6.05
N VAL A 134 -0.94 -0.52 6.48
CA VAL A 134 -0.66 -0.08 7.87
C VAL A 134 0.07 1.26 7.85
N ASN A 135 1.29 1.32 7.31
CA ASN A 135 2.10 2.54 7.37
C ASN A 135 2.34 3.11 5.97
N PRO A 136 1.79 4.30 5.63
CA PRO A 136 2.27 5.12 4.52
C PRO A 136 3.54 5.88 4.91
N PHE A 137 4.42 6.14 3.94
CA PHE A 137 5.55 7.04 4.13
C PHE A 137 6.09 7.55 2.78
N GLU A 138 6.73 8.72 2.81
CA GLU A 138 7.47 9.25 1.67
C GLU A 138 8.97 8.97 1.87
N LYS A 139 9.68 8.65 0.78
CA LYS A 139 11.15 8.62 0.78
C LYS A 139 11.68 9.92 0.21
N GLU A 140 12.58 10.56 0.93
CA GLU A 140 13.40 11.63 0.40
C GLU A 140 14.49 11.02 -0.51
N GLY A 141 14.61 11.51 -1.74
CA GLY A 141 15.69 11.10 -2.66
C GLY A 141 15.44 9.81 -3.47
N LYS A 142 16.41 9.50 -4.34
CA LYS A 142 16.40 8.28 -5.18
C LYS A 142 16.68 7.05 -4.29
N GLU A 143 16.18 5.89 -4.69
CA GLU A 143 16.43 4.60 -4.01
C GLU A 143 17.93 4.42 -3.67
N GLY A 144 18.30 4.48 -2.38
CA GLY A 144 19.66 4.21 -1.92
C GLY A 144 20.24 5.15 -0.86
N ASP A 145 19.53 6.21 -0.44
CA ASP A 145 20.01 7.08 0.65
C ASP A 145 19.88 6.40 2.04
N ASN A 146 20.79 6.77 2.96
CA ASN A 146 21.09 6.08 4.22
C ASN A 146 19.98 6.09 5.29
N ASP A 147 18.87 6.77 5.05
CA ASP A 147 17.72 6.82 5.96
C ASP A 147 16.50 6.21 5.23
N ASP A 148 16.55 4.89 5.02
CA ASP A 148 15.45 4.16 4.40
C ASP A 148 14.46 3.70 5.49
N PRO A 149 13.31 4.38 5.68
CA PRO A 149 12.36 4.05 6.73
C PRO A 149 11.59 2.73 6.46
N THR A 150 11.84 2.06 5.32
CA THR A 150 11.15 0.81 4.95
C THR A 150 11.33 -0.27 6.01
N ASP A 151 12.52 -0.35 6.61
CA ASP A 151 12.84 -1.42 7.55
C ASP A 151 12.06 -1.30 8.86
N GLU A 152 11.92 -0.07 9.37
CA GLU A 152 11.11 0.24 10.55
C GLU A 152 9.62 0.01 10.26
N ASN A 153 9.10 0.62 9.18
CA ASN A 153 7.70 0.48 8.78
C ASN A 153 7.31 -0.97 8.50
N MET A 154 8.21 -1.76 7.90
CA MET A 154 8.01 -3.19 7.70
C MET A 154 7.88 -3.92 9.03
N GLN A 155 8.75 -3.63 10.00
CA GLN A 155 8.73 -4.31 11.28
C GLN A 155 7.46 -3.97 12.07
N GLU A 156 7.06 -2.70 12.09
CA GLU A 156 5.80 -2.28 12.72
C GLU A 156 4.60 -2.97 12.07
N THR A 157 4.55 -2.98 10.74
CA THR A 157 3.49 -3.67 9.98
C THR A 157 3.47 -5.17 10.29
N TYR A 158 4.64 -5.79 10.47
CA TYR A 158 4.74 -7.19 10.85
C TYR A 158 4.22 -7.48 12.27
N GLU A 159 4.42 -6.57 13.21
CA GLU A 159 3.85 -6.71 14.54
C GLU A 159 2.32 -6.52 14.52
N VAL A 160 1.78 -5.59 13.71
CA VAL A 160 0.33 -5.48 13.48
C VAL A 160 -0.23 -6.78 12.87
N PHE A 161 0.45 -7.36 11.88
CA PHE A 161 0.09 -8.66 11.30
C PHE A 161 0.00 -9.76 12.37
N LYS A 162 0.99 -9.84 13.28
CA LYS A 162 0.96 -10.80 14.39
C LYS A 162 -0.23 -10.58 15.31
N GLN A 163 -0.54 -9.34 15.67
CA GLN A 163 -1.68 -9.00 16.51
C GLN A 163 -3.01 -9.41 15.85
N VAL A 164 -3.21 -9.05 14.58
CA VAL A 164 -4.40 -9.42 13.81
C VAL A 164 -4.55 -10.94 13.67
N ARG A 165 -3.44 -11.68 13.62
CA ARG A 165 -3.44 -13.14 13.57
C ARG A 165 -3.78 -13.77 14.92
N ALA A 166 -3.24 -13.25 16.01
CA ALA A 166 -3.43 -13.80 17.35
C ALA A 166 -4.76 -13.40 17.99
N HIS A 167 -5.27 -12.20 17.66
CA HIS A 167 -6.40 -11.54 18.31
C HIS A 167 -7.40 -11.02 17.28
N PHE A 168 -7.78 -11.85 16.30
CA PHE A 168 -8.62 -11.40 15.19
C PHE A 168 -9.94 -10.74 15.62
N ASP A 169 -10.57 -11.25 16.69
CA ASP A 169 -11.84 -10.71 17.18
C ASP A 169 -11.76 -9.22 17.55
N ASP A 170 -10.60 -8.75 18.05
CA ASP A 170 -10.39 -7.34 18.40
C ASP A 170 -10.31 -6.44 17.16
N TYR A 171 -9.92 -7.02 16.02
CA TYR A 171 -9.79 -6.32 14.73
C TYR A 171 -10.99 -6.54 13.81
N ARG A 172 -11.93 -7.41 14.19
CA ARG A 172 -13.03 -7.86 13.35
C ARG A 172 -13.85 -6.71 12.73
N LYS A 173 -14.05 -5.63 13.48
CA LYS A 173 -14.73 -4.41 13.00
C LYS A 173 -14.17 -3.87 11.67
N TYR A 174 -12.84 -3.92 11.47
CA TYR A 174 -12.21 -3.42 10.23
C TYR A 174 -12.47 -4.31 9.01
N PHE A 175 -12.91 -5.54 9.22
CA PHE A 175 -13.19 -6.50 8.15
C PHE A 175 -14.70 -6.67 7.88
N ASP A 176 -15.54 -6.33 8.86
CA ASP A 176 -17.00 -6.51 8.81
C ASP A 176 -17.74 -5.21 8.43
N ASP A 177 -17.17 -4.02 8.67
CA ASP A 177 -17.83 -2.72 8.48
C ASP A 177 -18.06 -2.31 7.01
N LEU A 178 -17.72 -3.15 6.02
CA LEU A 178 -17.97 -2.88 4.60
C LEU A 178 -19.45 -3.09 4.18
N TYR A 179 -20.33 -3.50 5.10
CA TYR A 179 -21.76 -3.77 4.85
C TYR A 179 -22.74 -2.91 5.67
N GLN A 180 -22.33 -1.74 6.16
CA GLN A 180 -23.27 -0.76 6.75
C GLN A 180 -23.66 0.36 5.77
#